data_AF-A0A4Y2P9L5-F1
#
_entry.id   AF-A0A4Y2P9L5-F1
#
_cell.length_a   1.000
_cell.length_b   1.000
_cell.length_c   1.000
_cell.angle_alpha   90.00
_cell.angle_beta   90.00
_cell.angle_gamma   90.00
#
_symmetry.space_group_name_H-M   'P 1'
#
loop_
_entity.id
_entity.type
_entity.pdbx_description
1 polymer ?
#
loop_
_entity_poly.entity_id
_entity_poly.type
_entity_poly.pdbx_seq_one_letter_code
_entity_poly.pdbx_strand_id
1 'polypeptide(L)'
;ATMGDQQRSKGEQLMIEAEAMLNQDGGMCCGKKGRVRSEEACMLYVKAANAFKMAKEWHKAGNAFAEAATIELKNERKTESAMHFVEAAKCYKKVPKFPFVDFSISPLLLRIYFLTTLNII
;
A
#
# COMPACT_ATOMS: atom_id res chain seq x y z
N ALA A 1 27.51 -2.62 -7.03
CA ALA A 1 26.07 -2.72 -6.70
C ALA A 1 25.39 -1.50 -7.30
N THR A 2 24.41 -1.69 -8.18
CA THR A 2 23.69 -0.52 -8.71
C THR A 2 22.82 0.04 -7.60
N MET A 3 22.69 1.37 -7.50
CA MET A 3 21.88 2.02 -6.45
C MET A 3 20.43 1.51 -6.40
N GLY A 4 19.92 0.94 -7.51
CA GLY A 4 18.59 0.31 -7.57
C GLY A 4 18.48 -0.99 -6.77
N ASP A 5 19.53 -1.83 -6.76
CA ASP A 5 19.51 -3.12 -6.05
C ASP A 5 19.43 -2.93 -4.53
N GLN A 6 20.15 -1.91 -4.03
CA GLN A 6 20.15 -1.56 -2.61
C GLN A 6 18.79 -1.04 -2.14
N GLN A 7 18.07 -0.29 -2.99
CA GLN A 7 16.72 0.18 -2.67
C GLN A 7 15.69 -0.95 -2.70
N ARG A 8 15.85 -1.92 -3.61
CA ARG A 8 14.99 -3.11 -3.63
C ARG A 8 15.14 -3.92 -2.34
N SER A 9 16.37 -4.19 -1.91
CA SER A 9 16.64 -4.91 -0.67
C SER A 9 16.11 -4.15 0.56
N LYS A 10 16.32 -2.83 0.61
CA LYS A 10 15.77 -1.97 1.67
C LYS A 10 14.24 -1.98 1.69
N GLY A 11 13.60 -1.94 0.52
CA GLY A 11 12.15 -2.06 0.39
C GLY A 11 11.62 -3.38 0.93
N GLU A 12 12.28 -4.50 0.61
CA GLU A 12 11.91 -5.83 1.11
C GLU A 12 12.05 -5.94 2.63
N GLN A 13 13.11 -5.37 3.22
CA GLN A 13 13.27 -5.34 4.68
C GLN A 13 12.15 -4.56 5.38
N LEU A 14 11.78 -3.39 4.83
CA LEU A 14 10.70 -2.57 5.37
C LEU A 14 9.33 -3.25 5.28
N MET A 15 9.10 -4.06 4.24
CA MET A 15 7.87 -4.87 4.12
C MET A 15 7.80 -5.93 5.21
N ILE A 16 8.89 -6.66 5.44
CA ILE A 16 8.96 -7.69 6.49
C ILE A 16 8.74 -7.07 7.87
N GLU A 17 9.33 -5.89 8.12
CA GLU A 17 9.14 -5.15 9.36
C GLU A 17 7.68 -4.71 9.53
N ALA A 18 7.04 -4.21 8.47
CA ALA A 18 5.63 -3.84 8.48
C ALA A 18 4.71 -5.04 8.72
N GLU A 19 4.99 -6.20 8.10
CA GLU A 19 4.24 -7.44 8.30
C GLU A 19 4.40 -7.96 9.74
N ALA A 20 5.60 -7.90 10.31
CA ALA A 20 5.84 -8.29 11.70
C ALA A 20 5.05 -7.41 12.68
N MET A 21 4.92 -6.11 12.39
CA MET A 21 4.13 -5.17 13.18
C MET A 21 2.63 -5.47 13.14
N LEU A 22 2.13 -5.95 11.99
CA LEU A 22 0.74 -6.40 11.84
C LEU A 22 0.48 -7.77 12.47
N ASN A 23 1.43 -8.71 12.41
CA ASN A 23 1.24 -10.07 12.92
C ASN A 23 1.36 -10.18 14.46
N GLN A 24 1.92 -9.15 15.12
CA GLN A 24 1.92 -9.05 16.59
C GLN A 24 0.52 -8.84 17.21
N ASP A 25 -0.55 -8.79 16.41
CA ASP A 25 -1.95 -8.71 16.85
C ASP A 25 -2.47 -9.96 17.62
N GLY A 26 -1.70 -11.06 17.69
CA GLY A 26 -2.10 -12.33 18.30
C GLY A 26 -2.08 -12.42 19.84
N GLY A 27 -1.88 -11.30 20.56
CA GLY A 27 -1.71 -11.27 22.02
C GLY A 27 -2.91 -10.67 22.76
N MET A 28 -3.77 -11.54 23.28
CA MET A 28 -4.86 -11.32 24.25
C MET A 28 -4.54 -10.30 25.38
N CYS A 29 -4.60 -8.99 25.14
CA CYS A 29 -4.88 -7.94 26.12
C CYS A 29 -4.89 -6.54 25.44
N CYS A 30 -5.89 -5.69 25.72
CA CYS A 30 -5.95 -4.24 25.44
C CYS A 30 -6.52 -3.77 24.07
N GLY A 31 -7.84 -3.73 23.96
CA GLY A 31 -8.62 -3.26 22.80
C GLY A 31 -8.56 -1.75 22.44
N LYS A 32 -7.40 -1.08 22.52
CA LYS A 32 -7.22 0.31 22.02
C LYS A 32 -5.86 0.59 21.36
N LYS A 33 -4.91 -0.37 21.36
CA LYS A 33 -3.53 -0.16 20.89
C LYS A 33 -3.21 -0.73 19.50
N GLY A 34 -4.23 -1.25 18.79
CA GLY A 34 -4.10 -1.78 17.42
C GLY A 34 -4.01 -0.67 16.37
N ARG A 35 -4.84 0.38 16.46
CA ARG A 35 -4.92 1.46 15.45
C ARG A 35 -3.60 2.18 15.20
N VAL A 36 -2.86 2.50 16.27
CA VAL A 36 -1.55 3.18 16.20
C VAL A 36 -0.49 2.31 15.53
N ARG A 37 -0.56 0.98 15.70
CA ARG A 37 0.38 0.04 15.05
C ARG A 37 0.05 -0.14 13.57
N SER A 38 -1.24 -0.15 13.25
CA SER A 38 -1.72 -0.18 11.86
C SER A 38 -1.30 1.09 11.10
N GLU A 39 -1.35 2.26 11.73
CA GLU A 39 -0.77 3.51 11.19
C GLU A 39 0.72 3.39 10.89
N GLU A 40 1.48 2.89 11.85
CA GLU A 40 2.93 2.78 11.73
C GLU A 40 3.34 1.76 10.65
N ALA A 41 2.63 0.62 10.58
CA ALA A 41 2.79 -0.35 9.50
C ALA A 41 2.49 0.26 8.13
N CYS A 42 1.41 1.03 7.98
CA CYS A 42 1.09 1.73 6.73
C CYS A 42 2.24 2.66 6.28
N MET A 43 2.79 3.45 7.20
CA MET A 43 3.93 4.33 6.90
C MET A 43 5.15 3.53 6.42
N LEU A 44 5.41 2.35 6.98
CA LEU A 44 6.48 1.45 6.53
C LEU A 44 6.21 0.91 5.12
N TYR A 45 4.99 0.48 4.82
CA TYR A 45 4.58 0.06 3.47
C TYR A 45 4.78 1.17 2.44
N VAL A 46 4.42 2.41 2.75
CA VAL A 46 4.61 3.57 1.86
C VAL A 46 6.10 3.87 1.65
N LYS A 47 6.93 3.77 2.70
CA LYS A 47 8.40 3.90 2.58
C LYS A 47 8.99 2.80 1.70
N ALA A 48 8.56 1.56 1.88
CA ALA A 48 8.96 0.44 1.05
C ALA A 48 8.54 0.65 -0.42
N ALA A 49 7.31 1.09 -0.66
CA ALA A 49 6.80 1.39 -1.99
C ALA A 49 7.61 2.48 -2.71
N ASN A 50 8.02 3.53 -1.99
CA ASN A 50 8.90 4.56 -2.53
C ASN A 50 10.29 4.01 -2.89
N ALA A 51 10.85 3.10 -2.09
CA ALA A 51 12.10 2.41 -2.42
C ALA A 51 11.95 1.52 -3.67
N PHE A 52 10.84 0.80 -3.81
CA PHE A 52 10.53 0.01 -5.02
C PHE A 52 10.34 0.88 -6.26
N LYS A 53 9.77 2.09 -6.13
CA LYS A 53 9.70 3.08 -7.23
C LYS A 53 11.10 3.48 -7.72
N MET A 54 12.07 3.64 -6.80
CA MET A 54 13.47 3.93 -7.18
C MET A 54 14.15 2.74 -7.87
N ALA A 55 13.81 1.51 -7.45
CA ALA A 55 14.26 0.28 -8.09
C ALA A 55 13.57 -0.01 -9.45
N LYS A 56 12.64 0.85 -9.89
CA LYS A 56 11.78 0.65 -11.09
C LYS A 56 10.90 -0.60 -11.02
N GLU A 57 10.67 -1.12 -9.82
CA GLU A 57 9.83 -2.29 -9.53
C GLU A 57 8.39 -1.86 -9.30
N TRP A 58 7.72 -1.43 -10.37
CA TRP A 58 6.37 -0.85 -10.29
C TRP A 58 5.31 -1.83 -9.79
N HIS A 59 5.49 -3.14 -10.05
CA HIS A 59 4.56 -4.17 -9.59
C HIS A 59 4.59 -4.33 -8.06
N LYS A 60 5.79 -4.44 -7.47
CA LYS A 60 5.97 -4.52 -6.01
C LYS A 60 5.54 -3.23 -5.30
N ALA A 61 5.87 -2.08 -5.88
CA ALA A 61 5.43 -0.79 -5.35
C ALA A 61 3.90 -0.67 -5.29
N GLY A 62 3.20 -1.09 -6.36
CA GLY A 62 1.74 -1.10 -6.40
C GLY A 62 1.13 -1.99 -5.32
N ASN A 63 1.70 -3.18 -5.11
CA ASN A 63 1.19 -4.11 -4.08
C ASN A 63 1.36 -3.54 -2.66
N ALA A 64 2.53 -2.96 -2.37
CA ALA A 64 2.79 -2.31 -1.09
C ALA A 64 1.82 -1.13 -0.82
N PHE A 65 1.51 -0.32 -1.84
CA PHE A 65 0.51 0.75 -1.70
C PHE A 65 -0.91 0.23 -1.50
N ALA A 66 -1.27 -0.90 -2.13
CA ALA A 66 -2.57 -1.53 -1.93
C ALA A 66 -2.72 -2.04 -0.48
N GLU A 67 -1.69 -2.70 0.07
CA GLU A 67 -1.68 -3.13 1.48
C GLU A 67 -1.71 -1.95 2.45
N ALA A 68 -0.95 -0.89 2.20
CA ALA A 68 -1.06 0.35 2.96
C ALA A 68 -2.51 0.87 2.98
N ALA A 69 -3.14 0.94 1.81
CA ALA A 69 -4.49 1.46 1.67
C ALA A 69 -5.56 0.59 2.35
N THR A 70 -5.40 -0.74 2.39
CA THR A 70 -6.34 -1.63 3.10
C THR A 70 -6.26 -1.46 4.61
N ILE A 71 -5.06 -1.23 5.15
CA ILE A 71 -4.85 -0.95 6.58
C ILE A 71 -5.49 0.40 6.96
N GLU A 72 -5.29 1.42 6.13
CA GLU A 72 -5.92 2.74 6.28
C GLU A 72 -7.45 2.69 6.26
N LEU A 73 -8.04 1.81 5.42
CA LEU A 73 -9.49 1.56 5.44
C LEU A 73 -9.96 0.96 6.75
N LYS A 74 -9.22 0.00 7.33
CA LYS A 74 -9.54 -0.61 8.63
C LYS A 74 -9.46 0.40 9.77
N ASN A 75 -8.59 1.41 9.63
CA ASN A 75 -8.45 2.51 10.58
C ASN A 75 -9.46 3.65 10.39
N GLU A 76 -10.43 3.50 9.47
CA GLU A 76 -11.44 4.50 9.12
C GLU A 76 -10.89 5.77 8.43
N ARG A 77 -9.63 5.76 7.97
CA ARG A 77 -8.98 6.86 7.22
C ARG A 77 -9.20 6.74 5.72
N LYS A 78 -10.44 6.99 5.32
CA LYS A 78 -10.90 6.83 3.92
C LYS A 78 -10.18 7.76 2.94
N THR A 79 -9.89 9.00 3.34
CA THR A 79 -9.25 10.00 2.48
C THR A 79 -7.82 9.63 2.12
N GLU A 80 -7.03 9.23 3.11
CA GLU A 80 -5.63 8.79 2.91
C GLU A 80 -5.56 7.47 2.14
N SER A 81 -6.46 6.53 2.45
CA SER A 81 -6.59 5.29 1.68
C SER A 81 -6.83 5.56 0.18
N ALA A 82 -7.73 6.49 -0.16
CA ALA A 82 -7.98 6.86 -1.55
C ALA A 82 -6.72 7.40 -2.25
N MET A 83 -5.92 8.23 -1.57
CA MET A 83 -4.66 8.73 -2.10
C MET A 83 -3.67 7.60 -2.39
N HIS A 84 -3.53 6.63 -1.48
CA HIS A 84 -2.64 5.48 -1.66
C HIS A 84 -3.08 4.57 -2.82
N PHE A 85 -4.38 4.32 -2.98
CA PHE A 85 -4.87 3.56 -4.14
C PHE A 85 -4.65 4.27 -5.48
N VAL A 86 -4.76 5.60 -5.52
CA VAL A 86 -4.45 6.37 -6.75
C VAL A 86 -2.99 6.20 -7.13
N GLU A 87 -2.08 6.21 -6.15
CA GLU A 87 -0.65 6.02 -6.42
C GLU A 87 -0.33 4.57 -6.82
N ALA A 88 -1.00 3.58 -6.23
CA ALA A 88 -0.93 2.18 -6.65
C ALA A 88 -1.35 2.03 -8.13
N ALA A 89 -2.49 2.63 -8.51
CA ALA A 89 -2.99 2.61 -9.88
C ALA A 89 -2.00 3.21 -10.88
N LYS A 90 -1.35 4.33 -10.53
CA LYS A 90 -0.29 4.93 -11.37
C LYS A 90 0.91 3.98 -11.55
N CYS A 91 1.27 3.24 -10.51
CA CYS A 91 2.35 2.25 -10.58
C CYS A 91 1.96 1.08 -11.49
N TYR A 92 0.76 0.53 -11.34
CA TYR A 92 0.29 -0.57 -12.20
C TYR A 92 0.16 -0.16 -13.67
N LYS A 93 -0.20 1.09 -13.97
CA LYS A 93 -0.23 1.61 -15.35
C LYS A 93 1.15 1.58 -16.04
N LYS A 94 2.25 1.63 -15.28
CA LYS A 94 3.62 1.56 -15.79
C LYS A 94 4.15 0.13 -15.94
N VAL A 95 3.48 -0.86 -15.35
CA VAL A 95 3.87 -2.27 -15.51
C VAL A 95 3.44 -2.71 -16.92
N PRO A 96 4.36 -3.22 -17.76
CA PRO A 96 3.99 -3.74 -19.08
C PRO A 96 3.01 -4.90 -18.90
N LYS A 97 1.80 -4.73 -19.43
CA LYS A 97 0.66 -5.65 -19.33
C LYS A 97 1.04 -7.07 -19.81
N PHE A 98 0.82 -8.08 -18.98
CA PHE A 98 0.33 -9.37 -19.47
C PHE A 98 -1.22 -9.38 -19.35
N PRO A 99 -1.94 -9.93 -20.35
CA PRO A 99 -3.33 -9.59 -20.64
C PRO A 99 -4.39 -10.34 -19.79
N PHE A 100 -4.22 -10.49 -18.47
CA PHE A 100 -5.18 -11.29 -17.68
C PHE A 100 -5.62 -10.76 -16.31
N VAL A 101 -5.14 -9.59 -15.86
CA VAL A 101 -5.51 -9.06 -14.52
C VAL A 101 -6.49 -7.88 -14.52
N ASP A 102 -7.08 -7.54 -15.67
CA ASP A 102 -7.96 -6.36 -15.81
C ASP A 102 -9.35 -6.52 -15.14
N PHE A 103 -9.74 -7.72 -14.69
CA PHE A 103 -11.09 -7.95 -14.15
C PHE A 103 -11.26 -7.54 -12.67
N SER A 104 -10.17 -7.42 -11.89
CA SER A 104 -10.28 -7.08 -10.44
C SER A 104 -10.02 -5.61 -10.12
N ILE A 105 -9.35 -4.87 -11.02
CA ILE A 105 -8.92 -3.48 -10.76
C ILE A 105 -10.01 -2.45 -11.15
N SER A 106 -10.84 -2.76 -12.14
CA SER A 106 -11.90 -1.89 -12.64
C SER A 106 -12.94 -1.46 -11.58
N PRO A 107 -13.44 -2.33 -10.68
CA PRO A 107 -14.39 -1.90 -9.64
C PRO A 107 -13.76 -1.05 -8.53
N LEU A 108 -12.47 -1.27 -8.20
CA LEU A 108 -11.76 -0.45 -7.22
C LEU A 108 -11.48 0.95 -7.77
N LEU A 109 -11.06 1.06 -9.04
CA LEU A 109 -10.82 2.34 -9.70
C LEU A 109 -12.09 3.17 -9.83
N LEU A 110 -13.22 2.53 -10.19
CA LEU A 110 -14.53 3.18 -10.28
C LEU A 110 -15.01 3.66 -8.90
N ARG A 111 -14.79 2.85 -7.85
CA ARG A 111 -15.16 3.24 -6.47
C ARG A 111 -14.32 4.41 -5.95
N ILE A 112 -13.04 4.47 -6.28
CA ILE A 112 -12.17 5.61 -5.93
C ILE A 112 -12.59 6.87 -6.70
N TYR A 113 -12.84 6.75 -8.01
CA TYR A 113 -13.31 7.86 -8.84
C TYR A 113 -14.65 8.43 -8.34
N PHE A 114 -15.57 7.54 -7.94
CA PHE A 114 -16.87 7.91 -7.39
C PHE A 114 -16.74 8.62 -6.03
N LEU A 115 -15.82 8.16 -5.16
CA LEU A 115 -15.57 8.80 -3.86
C LEU A 115 -14.89 10.17 -4.00
N THR A 116 -14.01 10.36 -4.99
CA THR A 116 -13.35 11.65 -5.23
C THR A 116 -14.23 12.67 -5.93
N THR A 117 -15.21 12.23 -6.75
CA THR A 117 -16.14 13.14 -7.46
C THR A 117 -17.34 13.54 -6.59
N LEU A 118 -17.71 12.75 -5.58
CA LEU A 118 -18.82 13.06 -4.67
C LEU A 118 -18.50 14.03 -3.53
N ASN A 119 -17.26 14.50 -3.39
CA ASN A 119 -16.87 15.60 -2.51
C ASN A 119 -17.50 15.52 -1.09
N ILE A 120 -17.36 14.36 -0.43
CA ILE A 120 -17.61 14.20 1.01
C ILE A 120 -16.25 14.22 1.70
N ILE A 121 -15.67 15.42 1.76
CA ILE A 121 -14.70 15.86 2.77
C ILE A 121 -15.40 16.96 3.55
#